data_AF-A0A179G7B8-F1
#
_entry.id   AF-A0A179G7B8-F1
#
_cell.length_a   1.000
_cell.length_b   1.000
_cell.length_c   1.000
_cell.angle_alpha   90.00
_cell.angle_beta   90.00
_cell.angle_gamma   90.00
#
_symmetry.space_group_name_H-M   'P 1'
#
loop_
_entity.id
_entity.type
_entity.pdbx_description
1 polymer ?
#
loop_
_entity_poly.entity_id
_entity_poly.type
_entity_poly.pdbx_seq_one_letter_code
_entity_poly.pdbx_strand_id
1 'polypeptide(L)'
;MAVVQNIQGNLVLALAEFFDNEGSSHWMYAGTAIRMAQIMRLNKEYHQIHSLKDQEIRRRTFWACVFMDKLLAYFLTKPITIFGANVATSLPGTDASIAYQEPTRGLTLQSIGSFAGFPSEIGVLPYLVKTVWHWGDVSDLNACNHRFTDTIAPTDPASPFSQRHENMKLWTLSLPQSLQWSDHNYANHSSLGHGKEFIAMHFLIRSAFCIAHQSYLPQLDGSSILVDIVDAAGWSLLHRDSELVDVCVTNALATAEMATTLMEHGPKARSDLESVWVAASLFIVSNTLLWIQHSNDPQYGNAKLINEAERGFETILQIMSLWEGHWPAVSQWLHTLRAMRAMYRAAYLGEVDQSLVTEPAVPSSSPESSKFRPRPGDGFISLHAIPTLAESLRFLASDTSVEPKRLQTVWMQFATGWPHDFANANLDGTLQS
;
A
#
# COMPACT_ATOMS: atom_id res chain seq x y z
N MET A 1 -20.24 24.82 8.12
CA MET A 1 -19.06 24.15 8.72
C MET A 1 -18.57 22.99 7.86
N ALA A 2 -19.46 22.13 7.33
CA ALA A 2 -19.10 21.18 6.26
C ALA A 2 -19.70 21.63 4.92
N VAL A 3 -18.84 21.96 3.94
CA VAL A 3 -19.18 22.22 2.53
C VAL A 3 -18.18 21.47 1.65
N VAL A 4 -18.57 21.15 0.42
CA VAL A 4 -17.76 20.30 -0.49
C VAL A 4 -16.35 20.86 -0.70
N GLN A 5 -16.23 22.18 -0.82
CA GLN A 5 -14.94 22.87 -1.00
C GLN A 5 -14.01 22.68 0.20
N ASN A 6 -14.53 22.64 1.43
CA ASN A 6 -13.71 22.39 2.62
C ASN A 6 -13.17 20.96 2.64
N ILE A 7 -13.97 19.99 2.18
CA ILE A 7 -13.52 18.60 2.04
C ILE A 7 -12.38 18.53 1.03
N GLN A 8 -12.58 19.14 -0.15
CA GLN A 8 -11.57 19.18 -1.21
C GLN A 8 -10.28 19.86 -0.74
N GLY A 9 -10.38 21.00 -0.05
CA GLY A 9 -9.22 21.70 0.50
C GLY A 9 -8.43 20.83 1.50
N ASN A 10 -9.13 20.13 2.41
CA ASN A 10 -8.47 19.21 3.34
C ASN A 10 -7.82 18.01 2.62
N LEU A 11 -8.42 17.48 1.56
CA LEU A 11 -7.80 16.41 0.77
C LEU A 11 -6.53 16.87 0.05
N VAL A 12 -6.54 18.09 -0.51
CA VAL A 12 -5.35 18.68 -1.14
C VAL A 12 -4.24 18.92 -0.13
N LEU A 13 -4.57 19.46 1.05
CA LEU A 13 -3.60 19.61 2.15
C LEU A 13 -3.05 18.27 2.61
N ALA A 14 -3.91 17.25 2.77
CA ALA A 14 -3.46 15.92 3.16
C ALA A 14 -2.45 15.33 2.16
N LEU A 15 -2.68 15.51 0.86
CA LEU A 15 -1.78 15.04 -0.18
C LEU A 15 -0.48 15.85 -0.26
N ALA A 16 -0.55 17.18 -0.10
CA ALA A 16 0.61 18.05 -0.09
C ALA A 16 1.55 17.71 1.08
N GLU A 17 1.01 17.63 2.30
CA GLU A 17 1.76 17.27 3.51
C GLU A 17 2.36 15.86 3.43
N PHE A 18 1.67 14.94 2.74
CA PHE A 18 2.20 13.60 2.47
C PHE A 18 3.42 13.65 1.55
N PHE A 19 3.40 14.45 0.49
CA PHE A 19 4.54 14.62 -0.41
C PHE A 19 5.67 15.48 0.17
N ASP A 20 5.36 16.37 1.12
CA ASP A 20 6.35 17.18 1.84
C ASP A 20 6.98 16.43 3.04
N ASN A 21 6.51 15.21 3.33
CA ASN A 21 6.98 14.38 4.45
C ASN A 21 6.77 15.04 5.85
N GLU A 22 5.72 15.87 5.95
CA GLU A 22 5.35 16.65 7.13
C GLU A 22 4.58 15.77 8.15
N GLY A 23 5.33 15.03 8.97
CA GLY A 23 4.85 14.39 10.21
C GLY A 23 3.53 13.63 10.10
N SER A 24 2.60 13.85 11.03
CA SER A 24 1.28 13.18 11.07
C SER A 24 0.13 14.08 10.59
N SER A 25 0.44 15.25 10.03
CA SER A 25 -0.56 16.27 9.65
C SER A 25 -1.47 15.78 8.52
N HIS A 26 -0.92 15.04 7.55
CA HIS A 26 -1.66 14.44 6.44
C HIS A 26 -2.83 13.57 6.90
N TRP A 27 -2.63 12.73 7.93
CA TRP A 27 -3.66 11.88 8.52
C TRP A 27 -4.78 12.70 9.16
N MET A 28 -4.44 13.82 9.77
CA MET A 28 -5.41 14.69 10.44
C MET A 28 -6.28 15.45 9.44
N TYR A 29 -5.68 15.96 8.37
CA TYR A 29 -6.40 16.59 7.26
C TYR A 29 -7.32 15.58 6.55
N ALA A 30 -6.81 14.39 6.23
CA ALA A 30 -7.61 13.32 5.64
C ALA A 30 -8.78 12.91 6.55
N GLY A 31 -8.52 12.69 7.84
CA GLY A 31 -9.56 12.34 8.82
C GLY A 31 -10.61 13.44 8.99
N THR A 32 -10.23 14.71 8.85
CA THR A 32 -11.18 15.84 8.87
C THR A 32 -12.06 15.83 7.61
N ALA A 33 -11.47 15.66 6.43
CA ALA A 33 -12.18 15.54 5.17
C ALA A 33 -13.19 14.38 5.18
N ILE A 34 -12.79 13.21 5.67
CA ILE A 34 -13.63 12.01 5.74
C ILE A 34 -14.84 12.24 6.66
N ARG A 35 -14.64 12.78 7.86
CA ARG A 35 -15.74 13.09 8.78
C ARG A 35 -16.69 14.15 8.21
N MET A 36 -16.15 15.16 7.50
CA MET A 36 -16.97 16.13 6.79
C MET A 36 -17.80 15.48 5.66
N ALA A 37 -17.22 14.55 4.89
CA ALA A 37 -17.94 13.82 3.85
C ALA A 37 -19.06 12.94 4.43
N GLN A 38 -18.80 12.28 5.57
CA GLN A 38 -19.78 11.45 6.28
C GLN A 38 -20.94 12.26 6.84
N ILE A 39 -20.70 13.41 7.50
CA ILE A 39 -21.79 14.24 8.01
C ILE A 39 -22.63 14.87 6.90
N MET A 40 -22.01 15.16 5.74
CA MET A 40 -22.68 15.59 4.52
C MET A 40 -23.35 14.45 3.74
N ARG A 41 -23.16 13.20 4.18
CA ARG A 41 -23.70 11.98 3.57
C ARG A 41 -23.32 11.80 2.10
N LEU A 42 -22.10 12.19 1.71
CA LEU A 42 -21.63 12.06 0.32
C LEU A 42 -21.46 10.60 -0.13
N ASN A 43 -21.44 9.68 0.83
CA ASN A 43 -21.38 8.24 0.64
C ASN A 43 -22.65 7.64 0.02
N LYS A 44 -23.70 8.44 -0.20
CA LYS A 44 -25.00 8.00 -0.75
C LYS A 44 -25.68 9.12 -1.54
N GLU A 45 -26.46 8.74 -2.55
CA GLU A 45 -27.19 9.70 -3.39
C GLU A 45 -28.62 9.87 -2.85
N TYR A 46 -28.91 11.03 -2.23
CA TYR A 46 -30.19 11.24 -1.53
C TYR A 46 -31.10 12.31 -2.13
N HIS A 47 -30.59 13.19 -2.99
CA HIS A 47 -31.37 14.34 -3.46
C HIS A 47 -31.02 14.71 -4.90
N GLN A 48 -31.98 14.47 -5.81
CA GLN A 48 -31.95 14.95 -7.20
C GLN A 48 -32.14 16.47 -7.33
N ILE A 49 -32.13 17.19 -6.19
CA ILE A 49 -32.26 18.64 -6.11
C ILE A 49 -31.01 19.34 -6.68
N HIS A 50 -29.85 18.68 -6.60
CA HIS A 50 -28.59 19.21 -7.12
C HIS A 50 -28.52 19.09 -8.64
N SER A 51 -27.89 20.08 -9.28
CA SER A 51 -27.53 19.96 -10.70
C SER A 51 -26.69 18.71 -10.95
N LEU A 52 -26.73 18.14 -12.16
CA LEU A 52 -25.95 16.95 -12.49
C LEU A 52 -24.44 17.18 -12.28
N LYS A 53 -23.96 18.41 -12.56
CA LYS A 53 -22.60 18.83 -12.23
C LYS A 53 -22.30 18.74 -10.73
N ASP A 54 -23.16 19.29 -9.88
CA ASP A 54 -22.96 19.28 -8.42
C ASP A 54 -23.02 17.86 -7.85
N GLN A 55 -23.88 17.01 -8.40
CA GLN A 55 -23.93 15.58 -8.04
C GLN A 55 -22.59 14.90 -8.35
N GLU A 56 -22.03 15.14 -9.54
CA GLU A 56 -20.76 14.56 -9.95
C GLU A 56 -19.57 15.09 -9.14
N ILE A 57 -19.53 16.39 -8.82
CA ILE A 57 -18.50 16.98 -7.93
C ILE A 57 -18.53 16.31 -6.55
N ARG A 58 -19.73 16.13 -5.98
CA ARG A 58 -19.91 15.46 -4.67
C ARG A 58 -19.43 14.02 -4.72
N ARG A 59 -19.76 13.30 -5.79
CA ARG A 59 -19.37 11.91 -6.00
C ARG A 59 -17.85 11.76 -6.10
N ARG A 60 -17.20 12.55 -6.96
CA ARG A 60 -15.73 12.56 -7.08
C ARG A 60 -15.05 12.95 -5.76
N THR A 61 -15.62 13.90 -5.03
CA THR A 61 -15.08 14.30 -3.71
C THR A 61 -15.13 13.14 -2.71
N PHE A 62 -16.22 12.38 -2.67
CA PHE A 62 -16.31 11.20 -1.81
C PHE A 62 -15.29 10.13 -2.20
N TRP A 63 -15.16 9.81 -3.49
CA TRP A 63 -14.18 8.82 -3.94
C TRP A 63 -12.73 9.27 -3.73
N ALA A 64 -12.45 10.57 -3.77
CA ALA A 64 -11.16 11.11 -3.36
C ALA A 64 -10.89 10.90 -1.86
N CYS A 65 -11.91 10.98 -0.99
CA CYS A 65 -11.78 10.56 0.41
C CYS A 65 -11.41 9.07 0.53
N VAL A 66 -12.05 8.20 -0.26
CA VAL A 66 -11.72 6.76 -0.29
C VAL A 66 -10.28 6.52 -0.73
N PHE A 67 -9.80 7.26 -1.72
CA PHE A 67 -8.41 7.18 -2.19
C PHE A 67 -7.44 7.55 -1.07
N MET A 68 -7.64 8.71 -0.44
CA MET A 68 -6.75 9.16 0.65
C MET A 68 -6.80 8.23 1.87
N ASP A 69 -7.97 7.72 2.24
CA ASP A 69 -8.12 6.79 3.36
C ASP A 69 -7.31 5.51 3.15
N LYS A 70 -7.45 4.87 1.98
CA LYS A 70 -6.72 3.63 1.64
C LYS A 70 -5.23 3.87 1.44
N LEU A 71 -4.86 5.00 0.82
CA LEU A 71 -3.47 5.37 0.62
C LEU A 71 -2.72 5.54 1.94
N LEU A 72 -3.26 6.37 2.84
CA LEU A 72 -2.62 6.67 4.11
C LEU A 72 -2.70 5.49 5.07
N ALA A 73 -3.77 4.68 5.04
CA ALA A 73 -3.85 3.45 5.81
C ALA A 73 -2.65 2.52 5.52
N TYR A 74 -2.31 2.35 4.24
CA TYR A 74 -1.16 1.57 3.80
C TYR A 74 0.17 2.18 4.24
N PHE A 75 0.44 3.43 3.87
CA PHE A 75 1.73 4.08 4.14
C PHE A 75 2.00 4.26 5.64
N LEU A 76 0.96 4.56 6.41
CA LEU A 76 1.07 4.81 7.84
C LEU A 76 0.76 3.58 8.70
N THR A 77 0.51 2.41 8.09
CA THR A 77 0.11 1.19 8.81
C THR A 77 -1.03 1.45 9.82
N LYS A 78 -2.05 2.19 9.37
CA LYS A 78 -3.23 2.55 10.18
C LYS A 78 -4.47 1.86 9.61
N PRO A 79 -5.47 1.53 10.45
CA PRO A 79 -6.73 0.98 9.95
C PRO A 79 -7.46 1.94 9.02
N ILE A 80 -8.14 1.39 8.01
CA ILE A 80 -9.04 2.11 7.11
C ILE A 80 -10.24 2.67 7.90
N THR A 81 -10.69 3.88 7.59
CA THR A 81 -11.77 4.55 8.33
C THR A 81 -13.13 4.53 7.60
N ILE A 82 -13.15 4.28 6.29
CA ILE A 82 -14.35 4.16 5.47
C ILE A 82 -14.74 2.69 5.29
N PHE A 83 -15.79 2.27 6.01
CA PHE A 83 -16.34 0.92 5.92
C PHE A 83 -17.29 0.75 4.71
N GLY A 84 -17.13 -0.35 3.97
CA GLY A 84 -17.92 -0.68 2.78
C GLY A 84 -19.43 -0.72 2.98
N ALA A 85 -19.90 -1.17 4.15
CA ALA A 85 -21.32 -1.20 4.50
C ALA A 85 -21.99 0.20 4.46
N ASN A 86 -21.18 1.27 4.56
CA ASN A 86 -21.66 2.64 4.53
C ASN A 86 -21.61 3.27 3.13
N VAL A 87 -21.10 2.58 2.10
CA VAL A 87 -20.93 3.14 0.77
C VAL A 87 -22.04 2.66 -0.17
N ALA A 88 -22.88 3.58 -0.65
CA ALA A 88 -23.90 3.30 -1.66
C ALA A 88 -24.00 4.37 -2.75
N THR A 89 -23.01 5.26 -2.85
CA THR A 89 -22.91 6.25 -3.93
C THR A 89 -22.43 5.59 -5.22
N SER A 90 -22.84 6.12 -6.37
CA SER A 90 -22.36 5.63 -7.66
C SER A 90 -20.87 5.95 -7.83
N LEU A 91 -20.21 5.26 -8.74
CA LEU A 91 -18.86 5.52 -9.20
C LEU A 91 -18.82 6.80 -10.05
N PRO A 92 -17.69 7.52 -10.08
CA PRO A 92 -17.55 8.76 -10.84
C PRO A 92 -17.94 8.62 -12.32
N GLY A 93 -18.44 9.68 -12.92
CA GLY A 93 -18.63 9.78 -14.35
C GLY A 93 -17.37 10.23 -15.09
N THR A 94 -17.49 10.39 -16.41
CA THR A 94 -16.44 10.96 -17.27
C THR A 94 -16.37 12.47 -17.10
N ASP A 95 -15.35 13.12 -17.67
CA ASP A 95 -15.25 14.58 -17.63
C ASP A 95 -16.40 15.27 -18.39
N ALA A 96 -17.04 14.57 -19.34
CA ALA A 96 -18.27 15.02 -19.98
C ALA A 96 -19.42 15.18 -18.97
N SER A 97 -19.49 14.35 -17.92
CA SER A 97 -20.49 14.48 -16.85
C SER A 97 -20.35 15.80 -16.09
N ILE A 98 -19.14 16.37 -15.99
CA ILE A 98 -18.93 17.69 -15.38
C ILE A 98 -19.10 18.81 -16.41
N ALA A 99 -18.47 18.67 -17.58
CA ALA A 99 -18.39 19.73 -18.58
C ALA A 99 -19.76 20.01 -19.23
N TYR A 100 -20.50 18.95 -19.55
CA TYR A 100 -21.77 18.99 -20.26
C TYR A 100 -22.97 18.63 -19.39
N GLN A 101 -22.74 18.32 -18.11
CA GLN A 101 -23.79 17.91 -17.17
C GLN A 101 -24.53 16.65 -17.62
N GLU A 102 -23.81 15.71 -18.23
CA GLU A 102 -24.40 14.45 -18.68
C GLU A 102 -24.65 13.50 -17.49
N PRO A 103 -25.81 12.81 -17.47
CA PRO A 103 -26.10 11.84 -16.41
C PRO A 103 -25.14 10.65 -16.51
N THR A 104 -24.64 10.21 -15.37
CA THR A 104 -23.80 9.00 -15.29
C THR A 104 -24.63 7.73 -15.42
N ARG A 105 -23.98 6.60 -15.72
CA ARG A 105 -24.61 5.28 -15.77
C ARG A 105 -25.10 4.73 -14.41
N GLY A 106 -24.82 5.42 -13.30
CA GLY A 106 -25.27 5.01 -11.96
C GLY A 106 -24.64 3.69 -11.47
N LEU A 107 -23.46 3.35 -12.02
CA LEU A 107 -22.75 2.12 -11.64
C LEU A 107 -22.19 2.25 -10.22
N THR A 108 -22.35 1.22 -9.41
CA THR A 108 -21.70 1.07 -8.10
C THR A 108 -20.50 0.12 -8.16
N LEU A 109 -19.74 0.01 -7.06
CA LEU A 109 -18.68 -1.00 -6.89
C LEU A 109 -19.16 -2.42 -7.21
N GLN A 110 -20.39 -2.76 -6.85
CA GLN A 110 -20.94 -4.10 -7.11
C GLN A 110 -21.25 -4.28 -8.61
N SER A 111 -21.86 -3.28 -9.25
CA SER A 111 -22.38 -3.43 -10.62
C SER A 111 -21.34 -3.28 -11.75
N ILE A 112 -20.23 -2.56 -11.54
CA ILE A 112 -19.29 -2.23 -12.63
C ILE A 112 -18.63 -3.46 -13.27
N GLY A 113 -18.40 -4.54 -12.49
CA GLY A 113 -17.82 -5.78 -13.02
C GLY A 113 -18.76 -6.54 -13.97
N SER A 114 -20.03 -6.16 -14.01
CA SER A 114 -21.08 -6.76 -14.85
C SER A 114 -21.58 -5.79 -15.92
N PHE A 115 -20.90 -4.66 -16.11
CA PHE A 115 -21.33 -3.63 -17.04
C PHE A 115 -21.21 -4.11 -18.49
N ALA A 116 -22.33 -4.15 -19.20
CA ALA A 116 -22.40 -4.66 -20.57
C ALA A 116 -22.15 -3.58 -21.66
N GLY A 117 -21.90 -2.33 -21.27
CA GLY A 117 -21.62 -1.23 -22.21
C GLY A 117 -20.13 -1.06 -22.51
N PHE A 118 -19.80 -0.04 -23.31
CA PHE A 118 -18.40 0.22 -23.65
C PHE A 118 -17.66 0.94 -22.51
N PRO A 119 -16.42 0.55 -22.17
CA PRO A 119 -15.62 1.25 -21.16
C PRO A 119 -15.44 2.75 -21.43
N SER A 120 -15.43 3.15 -22.70
CA SER A 120 -15.37 4.57 -23.12
C SER A 120 -16.58 5.40 -22.66
N GLU A 121 -17.72 4.78 -22.35
CA GLU A 121 -18.91 5.49 -21.85
C GLU A 121 -18.78 5.95 -20.40
N ILE A 122 -17.91 5.29 -19.61
CA ILE A 122 -17.76 5.56 -18.17
C ILE A 122 -16.34 5.99 -17.80
N GLY A 123 -15.36 5.77 -18.69
CA GLY A 123 -13.96 6.11 -18.50
C GLY A 123 -13.19 5.11 -17.62
N VAL A 124 -11.90 5.38 -17.42
CA VAL A 124 -10.99 4.51 -16.64
C VAL A 124 -11.17 4.69 -15.13
N LEU A 125 -11.54 5.90 -14.69
CA LEU A 125 -11.61 6.27 -13.26
C LEU A 125 -12.50 5.32 -12.42
N PRO A 126 -13.72 4.91 -12.85
CA PRO A 126 -14.53 3.95 -12.11
C PRO A 126 -13.84 2.59 -11.87
N TYR A 127 -13.06 2.12 -12.85
CA TYR A 127 -12.30 0.88 -12.75
C TYR A 127 -11.11 1.05 -11.80
N LEU A 128 -10.39 2.18 -11.90
CA LEU A 128 -9.34 2.51 -10.94
C LEU A 128 -9.91 2.58 -9.51
N VAL A 129 -11.09 3.17 -9.33
CA VAL A 129 -11.76 3.26 -8.02
C VAL A 129 -12.01 1.89 -7.43
N LYS A 130 -12.57 0.97 -8.22
CA LYS A 130 -12.81 -0.40 -7.75
C LYS A 130 -11.52 -1.18 -7.53
N THR A 131 -10.49 -0.95 -8.33
CA THR A 131 -9.16 -1.53 -8.11
C THR A 131 -8.54 -1.05 -6.80
N VAL A 132 -8.54 0.26 -6.53
CA VAL A 132 -8.09 0.83 -5.24
C VAL A 132 -8.91 0.26 -4.09
N TRP A 133 -10.21 0.08 -4.29
CA TRP A 133 -11.08 -0.54 -3.28
C TRP A 133 -10.59 -1.94 -2.89
N HIS A 134 -10.49 -2.85 -3.85
CA HIS A 134 -10.02 -4.22 -3.62
C HIS A 134 -8.58 -4.26 -3.11
N TRP A 135 -7.70 -3.42 -3.66
CA TRP A 135 -6.31 -3.33 -3.21
C TRP A 135 -6.22 -2.92 -1.74
N GLY A 136 -7.02 -1.92 -1.33
CA GLY A 136 -7.08 -1.50 0.06
C GLY A 136 -7.57 -2.62 0.98
N ASP A 137 -8.59 -3.37 0.57
CA ASP A 137 -9.09 -4.52 1.33
C ASP A 137 -8.01 -5.60 1.47
N VAL A 138 -7.23 -5.88 0.41
CA VAL A 138 -6.10 -6.81 0.50
C VAL A 138 -4.97 -6.26 1.38
N SER A 139 -4.65 -4.97 1.27
CA SER A 139 -3.58 -4.34 2.04
C SER A 139 -3.84 -4.31 3.55
N ASP A 140 -5.12 -4.26 3.93
CA ASP A 140 -5.58 -4.29 5.31
C ASP A 140 -5.22 -5.61 6.02
N LEU A 141 -5.12 -6.73 5.27
CA LEU A 141 -4.61 -7.99 5.82
C LEU A 141 -3.23 -7.82 6.44
N ASN A 142 -2.38 -7.02 5.80
CA ASN A 142 -1.02 -6.78 6.26
C ASN A 142 -0.99 -5.68 7.33
N ALA A 143 -1.71 -4.57 7.12
CA ALA A 143 -1.78 -3.46 8.07
C ALA A 143 -2.34 -3.88 9.45
N CYS A 144 -3.25 -4.86 9.48
CA CYS A 144 -3.82 -5.42 10.70
C CYS A 144 -3.16 -6.76 11.14
N ASN A 145 -2.06 -7.15 10.51
CA ASN A 145 -1.26 -8.32 10.85
C ASN A 145 -2.05 -9.66 10.89
N HIS A 146 -2.92 -9.87 9.91
CA HIS A 146 -3.87 -10.99 9.88
C HIS A 146 -3.22 -12.37 9.99
N ARG A 147 -1.99 -12.53 9.49
CA ARG A 147 -1.23 -13.79 9.63
C ARG A 147 -1.14 -14.25 11.10
N PHE A 148 -0.99 -13.31 12.04
CA PHE A 148 -0.85 -13.61 13.47
C PHE A 148 -2.13 -13.43 14.28
N THR A 149 -3.26 -13.12 13.63
CA THR A 149 -4.57 -13.02 14.31
C THR A 149 -5.56 -14.06 13.81
N ASP A 150 -5.50 -14.44 12.54
CA ASP A 150 -6.47 -15.32 11.91
C ASP A 150 -6.06 -16.78 12.14
N THR A 151 -6.93 -17.55 12.79
CA THR A 151 -6.68 -18.97 13.12
C THR A 151 -6.96 -19.93 11.97
N ILE A 152 -7.50 -19.42 10.86
CA ILE A 152 -7.80 -20.20 9.65
C ILE A 152 -6.67 -19.95 8.66
N ALA A 153 -6.06 -21.02 8.16
CA ALA A 153 -4.96 -20.95 7.21
C ALA A 153 -5.36 -20.20 5.92
N PRO A 154 -4.43 -19.47 5.27
CA PRO A 154 -4.71 -18.68 4.07
C PRO A 154 -5.17 -19.52 2.87
N THR A 155 -4.84 -20.81 2.82
CA THR A 155 -5.27 -21.74 1.77
C THR A 155 -6.70 -22.24 1.95
N ASP A 156 -7.30 -22.05 3.13
CA ASP A 156 -8.70 -22.39 3.34
C ASP A 156 -9.60 -21.34 2.66
N PRO A 157 -10.57 -21.75 1.81
CA PRO A 157 -11.53 -20.85 1.16
C PRO A 157 -12.35 -20.00 2.13
N ALA A 158 -12.53 -20.44 3.39
CA ALA A 158 -13.23 -19.69 4.42
C ALA A 158 -12.37 -18.59 5.05
N SER A 159 -11.04 -18.60 4.85
CA SER A 159 -10.16 -17.59 5.42
C SER A 159 -10.43 -16.19 4.84
N PRO A 160 -10.31 -15.11 5.65
CA PRO A 160 -10.39 -13.74 5.14
C PRO A 160 -9.37 -13.47 4.03
N PHE A 161 -8.19 -14.08 4.11
CA PHE A 161 -7.18 -14.04 3.07
C PHE A 161 -7.71 -14.57 1.73
N SER A 162 -8.19 -15.82 1.71
CA SER A 162 -8.63 -16.49 0.48
C SER A 162 -9.81 -15.75 -0.16
N GLN A 163 -10.75 -15.26 0.63
CA GLN A 163 -11.88 -14.46 0.13
C GLN A 163 -11.42 -13.14 -0.52
N ARG A 164 -10.49 -12.40 0.11
CA ARG A 164 -9.96 -11.15 -0.44
C ARG A 164 -9.09 -11.39 -1.68
N HIS A 165 -8.29 -12.47 -1.70
CA HIS A 165 -7.56 -12.93 -2.88
C HIS A 165 -8.52 -13.20 -4.05
N GLU A 166 -9.54 -14.03 -3.83
CA GLU A 166 -10.48 -14.43 -4.89
C GLU A 166 -11.27 -13.22 -5.40
N ASN A 167 -11.67 -12.30 -4.53
CA ASN A 167 -12.31 -11.05 -4.94
C ASN A 167 -11.43 -10.21 -5.89
N MET A 168 -10.13 -10.06 -5.60
CA MET A 168 -9.20 -9.34 -6.49
C MET A 168 -8.99 -10.08 -7.81
N LYS A 169 -8.91 -11.41 -7.77
CA LYS A 169 -8.79 -12.26 -8.97
C LYS A 169 -10.01 -12.17 -9.87
N LEU A 170 -11.21 -12.33 -9.32
CA LEU A 170 -12.47 -12.18 -10.05
C LEU A 170 -12.62 -10.76 -10.62
N TRP A 171 -12.23 -9.73 -9.86
CA TRP A 171 -12.21 -8.36 -10.38
C TRP A 171 -11.30 -8.22 -11.59
N THR A 172 -10.07 -8.73 -11.51
CA THR A 172 -9.09 -8.70 -12.61
C THR A 172 -9.63 -9.41 -13.86
N LEU A 173 -10.25 -10.58 -13.68
CA LEU A 173 -10.86 -11.34 -14.78
C LEU A 173 -12.09 -10.65 -15.39
N SER A 174 -12.79 -9.82 -14.61
CA SER A 174 -13.96 -9.06 -15.10
C SER A 174 -13.59 -7.84 -15.94
N LEU A 175 -12.30 -7.46 -16.03
CA LEU A 175 -11.88 -6.31 -16.81
C LEU A 175 -12.16 -6.51 -18.31
N PRO A 176 -12.85 -5.57 -18.98
CA PRO A 176 -13.03 -5.58 -20.43
C PRO A 176 -11.70 -5.62 -21.19
N GLN A 177 -11.69 -6.17 -22.39
CA GLN A 177 -10.46 -6.36 -23.18
C GLN A 177 -9.64 -5.06 -23.37
N SER A 178 -10.30 -3.92 -23.55
CA SER A 178 -9.63 -2.61 -23.68
C SER A 178 -9.01 -2.10 -22.38
N LEU A 179 -9.32 -2.71 -21.24
CA LEU A 179 -8.80 -2.38 -19.91
C LEU A 179 -7.86 -3.45 -19.35
N GLN A 180 -7.56 -4.49 -20.13
CA GLN A 180 -6.52 -5.47 -19.78
C GLN A 180 -5.14 -4.90 -20.14
N TRP A 181 -4.11 -5.30 -19.39
CA TRP A 181 -2.76 -4.84 -19.64
C TRP A 181 -2.25 -5.32 -21.00
N SER A 182 -1.82 -4.38 -21.83
CA SER A 182 -0.97 -4.62 -23.00
C SER A 182 -0.32 -3.30 -23.42
N ASP A 183 0.83 -3.35 -24.09
CA ASP A 183 1.49 -2.14 -24.60
C ASP A 183 0.57 -1.33 -25.54
N HIS A 184 -0.25 -2.04 -26.33
CA HIS A 184 -1.24 -1.42 -27.20
C HIS A 184 -2.33 -0.69 -26.42
N ASN A 185 -2.91 -1.32 -25.39
CA ASN A 185 -3.92 -0.67 -24.56
C ASN A 185 -3.33 0.51 -23.79
N TYR A 186 -2.11 0.38 -23.25
CA TYR A 186 -1.41 1.49 -22.63
C TYR A 186 -1.24 2.68 -23.59
N ALA A 187 -0.74 2.43 -24.81
CA ALA A 187 -0.57 3.47 -25.82
C ALA A 187 -1.89 4.18 -26.15
N ASN A 188 -2.99 3.41 -26.28
CA ASN A 188 -4.32 3.97 -26.52
C ASN A 188 -4.79 4.85 -25.35
N HIS A 189 -4.72 4.37 -24.10
CA HIS A 189 -5.12 5.16 -22.93
C HIS A 189 -4.24 6.38 -22.70
N SER A 190 -2.92 6.26 -22.90
CA SER A 190 -2.00 7.40 -22.78
C SER A 190 -2.26 8.47 -23.85
N SER A 191 -2.60 8.07 -25.09
CA SER A 191 -2.98 9.01 -26.17
C SER A 191 -4.26 9.80 -25.86
N LEU A 192 -5.13 9.23 -25.03
CA LEU A 192 -6.36 9.87 -24.53
C LEU A 192 -6.16 10.63 -23.21
N GLY A 193 -4.93 10.68 -22.68
CA GLY A 193 -4.63 11.38 -21.43
C GLY A 193 -4.92 10.59 -20.16
N HIS A 194 -5.19 9.28 -20.25
CA HIS A 194 -5.53 8.39 -19.13
C HIS A 194 -4.42 7.38 -18.80
N GLY A 195 -3.19 7.62 -19.26
CA GLY A 195 -2.06 6.71 -19.10
C GLY A 195 -1.68 6.49 -17.63
N LYS A 196 -1.72 7.54 -16.80
CA LYS A 196 -1.38 7.48 -15.38
C LYS A 196 -2.38 6.63 -14.59
N GLU A 197 -3.68 6.79 -14.82
CA GLU A 197 -4.74 6.00 -14.20
C GLU A 197 -4.66 4.53 -14.61
N PHE A 198 -4.42 4.27 -15.91
CA PHE A 198 -4.30 2.93 -16.45
C PHE A 198 -3.09 2.19 -15.88
N ILE A 199 -1.91 2.82 -15.85
CA ILE A 199 -0.71 2.27 -15.22
C ILE A 199 -0.97 2.01 -13.74
N ALA A 200 -1.46 3.00 -12.99
CA ALA A 200 -1.73 2.85 -11.56
C ALA A 200 -2.65 1.66 -11.26
N MET A 201 -3.70 1.47 -12.08
CA MET A 201 -4.61 0.32 -11.95
C MET A 201 -3.87 -1.03 -12.04
N HIS A 202 -3.00 -1.20 -13.03
CA HIS A 202 -2.31 -2.47 -13.22
C HIS A 202 -1.17 -2.71 -12.22
N PHE A 203 -0.48 -1.66 -11.79
CA PHE A 203 0.47 -1.74 -10.67
C PHE A 203 -0.23 -2.16 -9.38
N LEU A 204 -1.41 -1.59 -9.08
CA LEU A 204 -2.19 -1.97 -7.91
C LEU A 204 -2.70 -3.41 -7.98
N ILE A 205 -3.23 -3.87 -9.12
CA ILE A 205 -3.70 -5.26 -9.27
C ILE A 205 -2.58 -6.24 -8.93
N ARG A 206 -1.39 -6.06 -9.51
CA ARG A 206 -0.25 -6.96 -9.28
C ARG A 206 0.27 -6.84 -7.85
N SER A 207 0.39 -5.62 -7.33
CA SER A 207 0.89 -5.42 -5.96
C SER A 207 -0.09 -5.91 -4.89
N ALA A 208 -1.40 -6.00 -5.17
CA ALA A 208 -2.34 -6.67 -4.26
C ALA A 208 -1.99 -8.16 -4.09
N PHE A 209 -1.65 -8.85 -5.17
CA PHE A 209 -1.17 -10.23 -5.08
C PHE A 209 0.19 -10.30 -4.38
N CYS A 210 1.07 -9.32 -4.52
CA CYS A 210 2.32 -9.33 -3.74
C CYS A 210 2.07 -9.11 -2.23
N ILE A 211 1.34 -8.05 -1.84
CA ILE A 211 1.20 -7.63 -0.43
C ILE A 211 0.47 -8.66 0.43
N ALA A 212 -0.50 -9.39 -0.14
CA ALA A 212 -1.16 -10.45 0.60
C ALA A 212 -0.17 -11.59 0.90
N HIS A 213 0.55 -12.04 -0.12
CA HIS A 213 1.32 -13.28 -0.09
C HIS A 213 2.72 -13.11 0.51
N GLN A 214 3.29 -11.90 0.49
CA GLN A 214 4.64 -11.65 1.00
C GLN A 214 4.80 -12.03 2.47
N SER A 215 3.70 -11.93 3.24
CA SER A 215 3.69 -12.31 4.65
C SER A 215 3.94 -13.81 4.84
N TYR A 216 3.72 -14.64 3.81
CA TYR A 216 3.90 -16.09 3.81
C TYR A 216 5.13 -16.57 3.03
N LEU A 217 6.00 -15.66 2.57
CA LEU A 217 7.29 -16.05 1.99
C LEU A 217 8.19 -16.65 3.09
N PRO A 218 8.79 -17.84 2.86
CA PRO A 218 9.57 -18.50 3.89
C PRO A 218 10.90 -17.76 4.14
N GLN A 219 11.27 -17.61 5.40
CA GLN A 219 12.52 -16.96 5.82
C GLN A 219 13.60 -18.03 6.04
N LEU A 220 14.27 -18.45 4.98
CA LEU A 220 15.04 -19.71 4.95
C LEU A 220 16.43 -19.65 5.62
N ASP A 221 16.88 -18.49 6.08
CA ASP A 221 18.20 -18.25 6.67
C ASP A 221 18.20 -18.10 8.20
N GLY A 222 17.03 -18.07 8.83
CA GLY A 222 16.93 -17.90 10.27
C GLY A 222 17.50 -19.10 11.02
N SER A 223 18.44 -18.81 11.93
CA SER A 223 18.85 -19.70 13.01
C SER A 223 17.66 -20.43 13.68
N SER A 224 17.92 -21.49 14.46
CA SER A 224 16.92 -22.34 15.13
C SER A 224 15.72 -21.63 15.78
N ILE A 225 15.87 -20.35 16.13
CA ILE A 225 14.83 -19.46 16.67
C ILE A 225 13.60 -19.33 15.74
N LEU A 226 13.75 -19.24 14.41
CA LEU A 226 12.59 -19.09 13.51
C LEU A 226 11.78 -20.39 13.34
N VAL A 227 12.39 -21.55 13.62
CA VAL A 227 11.73 -22.87 13.51
C VAL A 227 10.61 -22.99 14.54
N ASP A 228 10.80 -22.39 15.73
CA ASP A 228 9.87 -22.48 16.86
C ASP A 228 8.71 -21.47 16.77
N ILE A 229 8.78 -20.49 15.86
CA ILE A 229 7.74 -19.48 15.69
C ILE A 229 6.70 -19.99 14.69
N VAL A 230 5.46 -20.06 15.16
CA VAL A 230 4.27 -20.37 14.35
C VAL A 230 3.32 -19.19 14.33
N ASP A 231 2.57 -19.04 13.25
CA ASP A 231 1.50 -18.07 13.13
C ASP A 231 0.19 -18.55 13.77
N ALA A 232 -0.87 -17.73 13.71
CA ALA A 232 -2.14 -18.03 14.39
C ALA A 232 -2.87 -19.26 13.82
N ALA A 233 -2.58 -19.63 12.56
CA ALA A 233 -3.07 -20.85 11.93
C ALA A 233 -2.17 -22.07 12.21
N GLY A 234 -1.10 -21.90 12.98
CA GLY A 234 -0.14 -22.95 13.35
C GLY A 234 0.90 -23.23 12.28
N TRP A 235 1.04 -22.38 11.26
CA TRP A 235 2.10 -22.54 10.26
C TRP A 235 3.40 -21.94 10.75
N SER A 236 4.49 -22.70 10.63
CA SER A 236 5.84 -22.17 10.87
C SER A 236 6.12 -20.99 9.94
N LEU A 237 6.94 -20.03 10.37
CA LEU A 237 7.45 -18.98 9.49
C LEU A 237 8.33 -19.52 8.34
N LEU A 238 8.78 -20.77 8.45
CA LEU A 238 9.50 -21.50 7.40
C LEU A 238 8.58 -22.30 6.48
N HIS A 239 7.28 -22.37 6.79
CA HIS A 239 6.32 -23.11 5.98
C HIS A 239 6.32 -22.55 4.56
N ARG A 240 6.52 -23.44 3.59
CA ARG A 240 6.50 -23.11 2.17
C ARG A 240 5.28 -23.72 1.52
N ASP A 241 4.33 -22.86 1.17
CA ASP A 241 3.26 -23.20 0.25
C ASP A 241 3.61 -22.75 -1.17
N SER A 242 3.60 -23.67 -2.13
CA SER A 242 4.05 -23.39 -3.49
C SER A 242 3.14 -22.39 -4.22
N GLU A 243 1.82 -22.44 -4.00
CA GLU A 243 0.89 -21.53 -4.66
C GLU A 243 1.06 -20.11 -4.12
N LEU A 244 1.20 -19.96 -2.81
CA LEU A 244 1.39 -18.63 -2.21
C LEU A 244 2.70 -17.97 -2.68
N VAL A 245 3.79 -18.73 -2.72
CA VAL A 245 5.08 -18.23 -3.20
C VAL A 245 5.01 -17.89 -4.69
N ASP A 246 4.43 -18.76 -5.52
CA ASP A 246 4.36 -18.55 -6.97
C ASP A 246 3.55 -17.32 -7.36
N VAL A 247 2.40 -17.12 -6.72
CA VAL A 247 1.56 -15.92 -6.93
C VAL A 247 2.33 -14.65 -6.57
N CYS A 248 3.05 -14.66 -5.44
CA CYS A 248 3.83 -13.50 -5.00
C CYS A 248 4.97 -13.17 -5.98
N VAL A 249 5.81 -14.18 -6.31
CA VAL A 249 7.00 -14.01 -7.14
C VAL A 249 6.63 -13.64 -8.57
N THR A 250 5.65 -14.33 -9.17
CA THR A 250 5.22 -14.07 -10.54
C THR A 250 4.67 -12.64 -10.70
N ASN A 251 3.88 -12.16 -9.74
CA ASN A 251 3.37 -10.79 -9.78
C ASN A 251 4.47 -9.75 -9.54
N ALA A 252 5.45 -10.04 -8.67
CA ALA A 252 6.58 -9.15 -8.43
C ALA A 252 7.45 -8.99 -9.67
N LEU A 253 7.86 -10.10 -10.29
CA LEU A 253 8.67 -10.09 -11.52
C LEU A 253 7.93 -9.42 -12.69
N ALA A 254 6.65 -9.74 -12.88
CA ALA A 254 5.85 -9.11 -13.94
C ALA A 254 5.66 -7.60 -13.72
N THR A 255 5.60 -7.14 -12.46
CA THR A 255 5.54 -5.71 -12.15
C THR A 255 6.88 -5.02 -12.42
N ALA A 256 7.99 -5.67 -12.07
CA ALA A 256 9.32 -5.18 -12.38
C ALA A 256 9.56 -5.08 -13.90
N GLU A 257 9.17 -6.10 -14.66
CA GLU A 257 9.23 -6.11 -16.12
C GLU A 257 8.40 -4.96 -16.71
N MET A 258 7.15 -4.82 -16.27
CA MET A 258 6.27 -3.71 -16.67
C MET A 258 6.90 -2.34 -16.39
N ALA A 259 7.53 -2.17 -15.23
CA ALA A 259 8.22 -0.94 -14.86
C ALA A 259 9.42 -0.67 -15.79
N THR A 260 10.22 -1.69 -16.12
CA THR A 260 11.34 -1.58 -17.07
C THR A 260 10.85 -1.22 -18.47
N THR A 261 9.82 -1.90 -18.99
CA THR A 261 9.25 -1.60 -20.31
C THR A 261 8.75 -0.15 -20.39
N LEU A 262 8.04 0.33 -19.37
CA LEU A 262 7.54 1.71 -19.33
C LEU A 262 8.68 2.74 -19.24
N MET A 263 9.75 2.43 -18.51
CA MET A 263 10.95 3.28 -18.45
C MET A 263 11.65 3.41 -19.81
N GLU A 264 11.60 2.36 -20.63
CA GLU A 264 12.18 2.33 -21.97
C GLU A 264 11.25 2.93 -23.05
N HIS A 265 9.93 2.92 -22.82
CA HIS A 265 8.91 3.30 -23.81
C HIS A 265 8.98 4.78 -24.24
N GLY A 266 9.40 5.69 -23.35
CA GLY A 266 9.62 7.09 -23.68
C GLY A 266 9.27 8.08 -22.56
N PRO A 267 9.45 9.40 -22.78
CA PRO A 267 9.28 10.42 -21.75
C PRO A 267 7.84 10.51 -21.24
N LYS A 268 6.85 10.26 -22.10
CA LYS A 268 5.44 10.25 -21.70
C LYS A 268 5.13 9.12 -20.71
N ALA A 269 5.65 7.92 -20.95
CA ALA A 269 5.48 6.78 -20.03
C ALA A 269 6.16 7.01 -18.68
N ARG A 270 7.37 7.61 -18.68
CA ARG A 270 8.05 8.02 -17.44
C ARG A 270 7.25 9.03 -16.63
N SER A 271 6.57 9.96 -17.29
CA SER A 271 5.66 10.91 -16.62
C SER A 271 4.38 10.25 -16.13
N ASP A 272 3.82 9.30 -16.88
CA ASP A 272 2.62 8.56 -16.47
C ASP A 272 2.92 7.63 -15.26
N LEU A 273 4.15 7.16 -15.09
CA LEU A 273 4.61 6.39 -13.93
C LEU A 273 4.56 7.19 -12.62
N GLU A 274 4.64 8.52 -12.66
CA GLU A 274 4.73 9.42 -11.50
C GLU A 274 3.40 9.48 -10.71
N SER A 275 3.09 8.39 -10.01
CA SER A 275 1.84 8.19 -9.29
C SER A 275 2.12 7.58 -7.93
N VAL A 276 1.48 8.11 -6.89
CA VAL A 276 1.63 7.58 -5.53
C VAL A 276 1.19 6.12 -5.42
N TRP A 277 0.25 5.69 -6.26
CA TRP A 277 -0.20 4.29 -6.33
C TRP A 277 0.84 3.38 -6.98
N VAL A 278 1.58 3.90 -7.96
CA VAL A 278 2.76 3.21 -8.52
C VAL A 278 3.83 3.14 -7.44
N ALA A 279 4.12 4.26 -6.74
CA ALA A 279 5.07 4.27 -5.64
C ALA A 279 4.76 3.20 -4.57
N ALA A 280 3.51 3.15 -4.10
CA ALA A 280 3.03 2.15 -3.16
C ALA A 280 3.26 0.71 -3.67
N SER A 281 2.94 0.46 -4.94
CA SER A 281 3.12 -0.84 -5.58
C SER A 281 4.60 -1.24 -5.70
N LEU A 282 5.47 -0.28 -6.02
CA LEU A 282 6.92 -0.51 -6.12
C LEU A 282 7.54 -0.84 -4.76
N PHE A 283 7.09 -0.20 -3.67
CA PHE A 283 7.49 -0.57 -2.31
C PHE A 283 7.12 -2.03 -1.97
N ILE A 284 5.89 -2.44 -2.31
CA ILE A 284 5.42 -3.81 -2.05
C ILE A 284 6.31 -4.81 -2.81
N VAL A 285 6.45 -4.60 -4.12
CA VAL A 285 7.17 -5.52 -5.00
C VAL A 285 8.64 -5.62 -4.64
N SER A 286 9.26 -4.52 -4.19
CA SER A 286 10.65 -4.48 -3.75
C SER A 286 10.98 -5.52 -2.67
N ASN A 287 10.06 -5.76 -1.73
CA ASN A 287 10.25 -6.77 -0.70
C ASN A 287 10.41 -8.18 -1.30
N THR A 288 9.55 -8.55 -2.24
CA THR A 288 9.61 -9.85 -2.92
C THR A 288 10.85 -9.96 -3.82
N LEU A 289 11.25 -8.89 -4.51
CA LEU A 289 12.47 -8.91 -5.33
C LEU A 289 13.73 -9.15 -4.48
N LEU A 290 13.83 -8.49 -3.32
CA LEU A 290 14.92 -8.72 -2.38
C LEU A 290 14.88 -10.14 -1.79
N TRP A 291 13.69 -10.66 -1.50
CA TRP A 291 13.54 -12.05 -1.09
C TRP A 291 14.05 -13.03 -2.17
N ILE A 292 13.77 -12.81 -3.46
CA ILE A 292 14.31 -13.63 -4.55
C ILE A 292 15.85 -13.58 -4.59
N GLN A 293 16.43 -12.40 -4.37
CA GLN A 293 17.88 -12.20 -4.41
C GLN A 293 18.62 -12.92 -3.26
N HIS A 294 18.00 -13.02 -2.09
CA HIS A 294 18.71 -13.36 -0.85
C HIS A 294 18.24 -14.65 -0.18
N SER A 295 16.96 -15.04 -0.32
CA SER A 295 16.37 -16.16 0.42
C SER A 295 16.96 -17.53 0.12
N ASN A 296 17.62 -17.68 -1.02
CA ASN A 296 18.10 -18.96 -1.52
C ASN A 296 16.97 -20.02 -1.62
N ASP A 297 15.76 -19.60 -1.99
CA ASP A 297 14.63 -20.51 -2.19
C ASP A 297 14.96 -21.57 -3.26
N PRO A 298 14.61 -22.86 -3.03
CA PRO A 298 14.96 -23.94 -3.96
C PRO A 298 14.46 -23.76 -5.40
N GLN A 299 13.35 -23.03 -5.59
CA GLN A 299 12.75 -22.81 -6.90
C GLN A 299 13.17 -21.46 -7.49
N TYR A 300 13.20 -20.41 -6.66
CA TYR A 300 13.39 -19.04 -7.14
C TYR A 300 14.82 -18.49 -6.95
N GLY A 301 15.68 -19.15 -6.19
CA GLY A 301 17.08 -18.77 -5.92
C GLY A 301 18.07 -19.10 -7.04
N ASN A 302 17.62 -19.25 -8.29
CA ASN A 302 18.52 -19.50 -9.42
C ASN A 302 19.11 -18.20 -9.98
N ALA A 303 20.31 -18.28 -10.56
CA ALA A 303 21.06 -17.11 -11.03
C ALA A 303 20.29 -16.24 -12.04
N LYS A 304 19.44 -16.84 -12.88
CA LYS A 304 18.63 -16.09 -13.85
C LYS A 304 17.62 -15.18 -13.13
N LEU A 305 16.83 -15.76 -12.22
CA LEU A 305 15.80 -15.02 -11.49
C LEU A 305 16.40 -14.00 -10.51
N ILE A 306 17.53 -14.32 -9.88
CA ILE A 306 18.27 -13.36 -9.05
C ILE A 306 18.69 -12.14 -9.87
N ASN A 307 19.24 -12.34 -11.07
CA ASN A 307 19.62 -11.23 -11.96
C ASN A 307 18.40 -10.43 -12.45
N GLU A 308 17.29 -11.09 -12.75
CA GLU A 308 16.03 -10.41 -13.12
C GLU A 308 15.49 -9.56 -11.97
N ALA A 309 15.51 -10.10 -10.74
CA ALA A 309 15.07 -9.40 -9.55
C ALA A 309 15.98 -8.22 -9.18
N GLU A 310 17.30 -8.37 -9.33
CA GLU A 310 18.29 -7.30 -9.17
C GLU A 310 18.05 -6.16 -10.17
N ARG A 311 17.93 -6.48 -11.46
CA ARG A 311 17.62 -5.48 -12.50
C ARG A 311 16.28 -4.78 -12.24
N GLY A 312 15.29 -5.54 -11.80
CA GLY A 312 13.99 -5.02 -11.41
C GLY A 312 14.09 -4.02 -10.26
N PHE A 313 14.80 -4.37 -9.20
CA PHE A 313 15.01 -3.51 -8.04
C PHE A 313 15.78 -2.22 -8.39
N GLU A 314 16.82 -2.32 -9.21
CA GLU A 314 17.55 -1.15 -9.71
C GLU A 314 16.66 -0.23 -10.58
N THR A 315 15.79 -0.81 -11.41
CA THR A 315 14.78 -0.04 -12.16
C THR A 315 13.85 0.73 -11.22
N ILE A 316 13.43 0.12 -10.11
CA ILE A 316 12.59 0.77 -9.10
C ILE A 316 13.30 1.97 -8.48
N LEU A 317 14.57 1.80 -8.07
CA LEU A 317 15.39 2.91 -7.55
C LEU A 317 15.53 4.02 -8.59
N GLN A 318 15.74 3.66 -9.86
CA GLN A 318 15.83 4.63 -10.94
C GLN A 318 14.53 5.41 -11.12
N ILE A 319 13.37 4.73 -11.14
CA ILE A 319 12.05 5.37 -11.25
C ILE A 319 11.86 6.37 -10.11
N MET A 320 12.10 5.96 -8.87
CA MET A 320 11.96 6.84 -7.71
C MET A 320 12.91 8.03 -7.81
N SER A 321 14.17 7.84 -8.23
CA SER A 321 15.12 8.96 -8.39
C SER A 321 14.67 10.03 -9.39
N LEU A 322 13.88 9.67 -10.40
CA LEU A 322 13.31 10.64 -11.34
C LEU A 322 12.29 11.58 -10.68
N TRP A 323 11.76 11.22 -9.52
CA TRP A 323 10.72 11.97 -8.80
C TRP A 323 11.27 12.84 -7.66
N GLU A 324 12.56 12.73 -7.32
CA GLU A 324 13.20 13.50 -6.23
C GLU A 324 13.06 15.03 -6.44
N GLY A 325 13.03 15.49 -7.69
CA GLY A 325 12.86 16.90 -8.02
C GLY A 325 11.43 17.43 -7.86
N HIS A 326 10.43 16.56 -7.74
CA HIS A 326 9.02 16.95 -7.66
C HIS A 326 8.43 16.72 -6.27
N TRP A 327 8.82 15.65 -5.57
CA TRP A 327 8.27 15.27 -4.26
C TRP A 327 9.38 15.12 -3.22
N PRO A 328 9.45 16.01 -2.21
CA PRO A 328 10.44 15.89 -1.13
C PRO A 328 10.44 14.53 -0.42
N ALA A 329 9.27 13.90 -0.25
CA ALA A 329 9.12 12.58 0.36
C ALA A 329 9.86 11.45 -0.38
N VAL A 330 10.14 11.61 -1.67
CA VAL A 330 10.82 10.58 -2.47
C VAL A 330 12.23 10.29 -1.98
N SER A 331 12.94 11.31 -1.47
CA SER A 331 14.26 11.13 -0.86
C SER A 331 14.19 10.16 0.32
N GLN A 332 13.16 10.29 1.16
CA GLN A 332 12.89 9.37 2.27
C GLN A 332 12.50 7.99 1.75
N TRP A 333 11.70 7.91 0.69
CA TRP A 333 11.31 6.64 0.10
C TRP A 333 12.49 5.85 -0.49
N LEU A 334 13.41 6.54 -1.16
CA LEU A 334 14.66 5.96 -1.66
C LEU A 334 15.56 5.49 -0.53
N HIS A 335 15.68 6.28 0.54
CA HIS A 335 16.39 5.86 1.74
C HIS A 335 15.79 4.57 2.30
N THR A 336 14.46 4.48 2.42
CA THR A 336 13.76 3.26 2.87
C THR A 336 14.05 2.05 1.98
N LEU A 337 14.01 2.19 0.65
CA LEU A 337 14.32 1.09 -0.26
C LEU A 337 15.78 0.62 -0.11
N ARG A 338 16.72 1.55 0.03
CA ARG A 338 18.14 1.22 0.27
C ARG A 338 18.32 0.54 1.62
N ALA A 339 17.64 1.01 2.67
CA ALA A 339 17.63 0.38 3.98
C ALA A 339 17.04 -1.04 3.93
N MET A 340 15.95 -1.26 3.18
CA MET A 340 15.40 -2.61 2.95
C MET A 340 16.47 -3.54 2.36
N ARG A 341 17.17 -3.11 1.30
CA ARG A 341 18.23 -3.92 0.68
C ARG A 341 19.37 -4.23 1.66
N ALA A 342 19.85 -3.23 2.38
CA ALA A 342 20.92 -3.42 3.36
C ALA A 342 20.52 -4.40 4.47
N MET A 343 19.27 -4.34 4.93
CA MET A 343 18.75 -5.28 5.93
C MET A 343 18.67 -6.71 5.41
N TYR A 344 18.25 -6.92 4.15
CA TYR A 344 18.29 -8.24 3.52
C TYR A 344 19.72 -8.77 3.38
N ARG A 345 20.68 -7.94 2.97
CA ARG A 345 22.11 -8.33 2.92
C ARG A 345 22.65 -8.68 4.30
N ALA A 346 22.30 -7.89 5.32
CA ALA A 346 22.72 -8.15 6.69
C ALA A 346 22.12 -9.45 7.24
N ALA A 347 20.83 -9.72 6.99
CA ALA A 347 20.15 -10.92 7.44
C ALA A 347 20.72 -12.19 6.76
N TYR A 348 20.75 -12.21 5.43
CA TYR A 348 21.06 -13.41 4.65
C TYR A 348 22.56 -13.61 4.37
N LEU A 349 23.35 -12.54 4.33
CA LEU A 349 24.79 -12.59 4.00
C LEU A 349 25.70 -12.22 5.18
N GLY A 350 25.14 -11.74 6.29
CA GLY A 350 25.93 -11.23 7.43
C GLY A 350 26.66 -9.92 7.15
N GLU A 351 26.36 -9.25 6.03
CA GLU A 351 27.00 -8.01 5.61
C GLU A 351 26.33 -6.79 6.26
N VAL A 352 26.84 -6.36 7.41
CA VAL A 352 26.28 -5.21 8.14
C VAL A 352 26.85 -3.90 7.60
N ASP A 353 26.01 -3.09 6.96
CA ASP A 353 26.37 -1.71 6.60
C ASP A 353 26.29 -0.80 7.84
N GLN A 354 27.45 -0.44 8.39
CA GLN A 354 27.54 0.41 9.57
C GLN A 354 27.00 1.83 9.32
N SER A 355 26.98 2.33 8.08
CA SER A 355 26.50 3.69 7.79
C SER A 355 25.01 3.85 8.12
N LEU A 356 24.20 2.82 7.83
CA LEU A 356 22.76 2.79 8.11
C LEU A 356 22.44 2.49 9.58
N VAL A 357 23.37 1.89 10.33
CA VAL A 357 23.25 1.68 11.79
C VAL A 357 23.51 2.98 12.57
N THR A 358 24.24 3.92 11.98
CA THR A 358 24.79 5.10 12.66
C THR A 358 24.14 6.42 12.23
N GLU A 359 23.18 6.41 11.30
CA GLU A 359 22.54 7.65 10.85
C GLU A 359 21.80 8.36 12.00
N PRO A 360 22.09 9.65 12.26
CA PRO A 360 21.36 10.42 13.24
C PRO A 360 19.92 10.63 12.76
N ALA A 361 18.97 10.47 13.68
CA ALA A 361 17.57 10.83 13.46
C ALA A 361 17.48 12.22 12.82
N VAL A 362 16.74 12.36 11.72
CA VAL A 362 16.37 13.68 11.20
C VAL A 362 15.62 14.40 12.34
N PRO A 363 16.12 15.52 12.86
CA PRO A 363 15.50 16.17 13.99
C PRO A 363 14.10 16.66 13.57
N SER A 364 13.05 16.15 14.22
CA SER A 364 11.70 16.69 14.06
C SER A 364 11.75 18.18 14.42
N SER A 365 11.38 19.06 13.49
CA SER A 365 11.49 20.52 13.60
C SER A 365 10.50 21.17 14.58
N SER A 366 9.90 20.43 15.51
CA SER A 366 8.95 20.97 16.49
C SER A 366 9.58 21.10 17.89
N PRO A 367 9.97 22.30 18.33
CA PRO A 367 10.37 22.52 19.71
C PRO A 367 9.13 22.44 20.62
N GLU A 368 9.25 21.73 21.75
CA GLU A 368 8.45 21.92 22.98
C GLU A 368 7.01 21.37 23.12
N SER A 369 6.48 20.45 22.30
CA SER A 369 5.16 19.81 22.57
C SER A 369 5.17 18.35 23.07
N SER A 370 6.34 17.76 23.31
CA SER A 370 6.54 16.31 23.49
C SER A 370 5.95 15.66 24.76
N LYS A 371 5.26 16.41 25.63
CA LYS A 371 4.66 15.86 26.86
C LYS A 371 3.27 15.25 26.66
N PHE A 372 2.53 15.65 25.63
CA PHE A 372 1.14 15.21 25.40
C PHE A 372 0.91 14.44 24.09
N ARG A 373 1.95 14.30 23.24
CA ARG A 373 1.87 13.47 22.03
C ARG A 373 2.18 12.02 22.40
N PRO A 374 1.35 11.04 22.00
CA PRO A 374 1.70 9.63 22.12
C PRO A 374 3.09 9.40 21.51
N ARG A 375 3.97 8.74 22.26
CA ARG A 375 5.31 8.37 21.78
C ARG A 375 5.19 7.16 20.83
N PRO A 376 6.22 6.89 20.00
CA PRO A 376 6.28 5.66 19.22
C PRO A 376 6.15 4.39 20.08
N GLY A 377 4.96 3.77 20.06
CA GLY A 377 4.60 2.61 20.88
C GLY A 377 3.44 2.87 21.86
N ASP A 378 3.04 4.12 22.09
CA ASP A 378 1.86 4.45 22.91
C ASP A 378 0.58 4.20 22.10
N GLY A 379 -0.21 3.21 22.51
CA GLY A 379 -1.53 2.92 21.92
C GLY A 379 -1.51 2.22 20.54
N PHE A 380 -0.34 1.90 20.01
CA PHE A 380 -0.22 0.99 18.87
C PHE A 380 -0.40 -0.46 19.33
N ILE A 381 -0.81 -1.33 18.41
CA ILE A 381 -0.74 -2.78 18.64
C ILE A 381 0.69 -3.05 19.14
N SER A 382 0.82 -3.78 20.26
CA SER A 382 2.10 -4.09 20.91
C SER A 382 3.17 -4.33 19.86
N LEU A 383 4.42 -3.88 20.07
CA LEU A 383 5.51 -4.12 19.12
C LEU A 383 5.66 -5.60 18.75
N HIS A 384 5.14 -6.52 19.56
CA HIS A 384 4.97 -7.95 19.27
C HIS A 384 3.98 -8.28 18.14
N ALA A 385 3.38 -7.26 17.53
CA ALA A 385 2.35 -7.35 16.50
C ALA A 385 2.56 -6.30 15.39
N ILE A 386 3.77 -5.74 15.26
CA ILE A 386 4.12 -4.93 14.08
C ILE A 386 4.48 -5.89 12.93
N PRO A 387 3.87 -5.69 11.76
CA PRO A 387 3.94 -6.58 10.63
C PRO A 387 5.27 -6.33 9.88
N THR A 388 5.73 -7.34 9.13
CA THR A 388 6.99 -7.49 8.37
C THR A 388 8.01 -6.32 8.29
N LEU A 389 9.32 -6.62 8.21
CA LEU A 389 10.42 -5.63 8.05
C LEU A 389 10.12 -4.52 7.02
N ALA A 390 9.54 -4.90 5.88
CA ALA A 390 9.16 -3.96 4.82
C ALA A 390 8.16 -2.90 5.30
N GLU A 391 7.24 -3.24 6.19
CA GLU A 391 6.22 -2.33 6.70
C GLU A 391 6.73 -1.42 7.78
N SER A 392 7.62 -1.92 8.64
CA SER A 392 8.32 -1.09 9.62
C SER A 392 9.13 0.00 8.91
N LEU A 393 9.88 -0.37 7.86
CA LEU A 393 10.67 0.58 7.08
C LEU A 393 9.80 1.53 6.26
N ARG A 394 8.68 1.06 5.68
CA ARG A 394 7.70 1.91 4.98
C ARG A 394 7.01 2.91 5.90
N PHE A 395 6.63 2.48 7.10
CA PHE A 395 5.99 3.34 8.10
C PHE A 395 6.91 4.49 8.51
N LEU A 396 8.18 4.18 8.81
CA LEU A 396 9.21 5.19 9.09
C LEU A 396 9.44 6.15 7.91
N ALA A 397 9.18 5.70 6.68
CA ALA A 397 9.27 6.55 5.49
C ALA A 397 8.13 7.58 5.39
N SER A 398 7.03 7.35 6.10
CA SER A 398 5.75 8.05 5.89
C SER A 398 5.28 8.85 7.11
N ASP A 399 5.80 8.54 8.30
CA ASP A 399 5.54 9.28 9.54
C ASP A 399 6.86 9.69 10.22
N THR A 400 7.33 10.90 9.94
CA THR A 400 8.56 11.47 10.51
C THR A 400 8.41 11.91 11.96
N SER A 401 7.20 11.90 12.53
CA SER A 401 6.99 12.21 13.95
C SER A 401 7.43 11.07 14.88
N VAL A 402 7.70 9.91 14.29
CA VAL A 402 8.19 8.73 14.99
C VAL A 402 9.68 8.89 15.21
N GLU A 403 10.13 8.96 16.47
CA GLU A 403 11.55 8.81 16.80
C GLU A 403 12.05 7.55 16.10
N PRO A 404 13.05 7.65 15.20
CA PRO A 404 13.56 6.50 14.47
C PRO A 404 14.18 5.58 15.51
N LYS A 405 13.43 4.54 15.91
CA LYS A 405 14.02 3.42 16.61
C LYS A 405 15.14 2.94 15.71
N ARG A 406 16.35 2.88 16.26
CA ARG A 406 17.56 2.49 15.54
C ARG A 406 17.22 1.29 14.66
N LEU A 407 17.58 1.31 13.38
CA LEU A 407 17.51 0.15 12.48
C LEU A 407 18.03 -1.14 13.17
N GLN A 408 18.97 -0.96 14.09
CA GLN A 408 19.49 -1.94 15.04
C GLN A 408 18.43 -2.67 15.89
N THR A 409 17.33 -2.04 16.32
CA THR A 409 16.24 -2.67 17.07
C THR A 409 15.37 -3.54 16.18
N VAL A 410 15.06 -3.07 14.96
CA VAL A 410 14.36 -3.85 13.93
C VAL A 410 15.21 -5.06 13.51
N TRP A 411 16.53 -4.87 13.41
CA TRP A 411 17.53 -5.91 13.14
C TRP A 411 17.66 -6.92 14.29
N MET A 412 17.78 -6.47 15.54
CA MET A 412 17.84 -7.37 16.69
C MET A 412 16.55 -8.20 16.80
N GLN A 413 15.39 -7.60 16.53
CA GLN A 413 14.10 -8.31 16.52
C GLN A 413 14.00 -9.39 15.43
N PHE A 414 14.67 -9.17 14.29
CA PHE A 414 14.80 -10.16 13.22
C PHE A 414 15.76 -11.31 13.61
N ALA A 415 16.86 -10.99 14.27
CA ALA A 415 17.91 -11.95 14.65
C ALA A 415 17.60 -12.75 15.92
N THR A 416 16.82 -12.21 16.87
CA THR A 416 16.53 -12.84 18.17
C THR A 416 15.10 -13.36 18.31
N GLY A 417 14.27 -13.20 17.28
CA GLY A 417 12.83 -13.34 17.40
C GLY A 417 12.21 -12.15 18.16
N TRP A 418 10.95 -11.85 17.87
CA TRP A 418 10.16 -10.88 18.62
C TRP A 418 9.89 -11.47 20.02
N PRO A 419 10.26 -10.79 21.12
CA PRO A 419 9.94 -11.31 22.45
C PRO A 419 8.43 -11.41 22.61
N HIS A 420 7.87 -12.54 23.02
CA HIS A 420 6.52 -12.53 23.58
C HIS A 420 6.57 -11.82 24.94
N ASP A 421 5.84 -10.72 25.11
CA ASP A 421 5.10 -10.30 26.33
C ASP A 421 4.98 -8.78 26.48
N PHE A 422 3.73 -8.29 26.47
CA PHE A 422 3.28 -7.13 27.27
C PHE A 422 1.82 -7.32 27.67
N ALA A 423 1.43 -8.55 27.98
CA ALA A 423 0.18 -8.88 28.64
C ALA A 423 0.47 -9.65 29.95
N ASN A 424 1.30 -9.06 30.82
CA ASN A 424 1.39 -9.38 32.24
C ASN A 424 2.21 -8.30 32.97
N ALA A 425 1.70 -7.07 32.97
CA ALA A 425 2.15 -6.06 33.92
C ALA A 425 1.47 -6.31 35.28
N ASN A 426 1.94 -7.31 36.02
CA ASN A 426 1.85 -7.24 37.48
C ASN A 426 2.95 -6.28 37.95
N LEU A 427 2.68 -4.98 37.78
CA LEU A 427 3.33 -3.92 38.53
C LEU A 427 2.70 -3.88 39.92
N ASP A 428 3.02 -4.87 40.75
CA ASP A 428 2.92 -4.76 42.20
C ASP A 428 4.02 -5.62 42.82
N GLY A 429 5.07 -4.92 43.26
CA GLY A 429 6.30 -5.51 43.78
C GLY A 429 7.13 -4.48 44.51
N THR A 430 6.50 -3.80 45.47
CA THR A 430 7.08 -3.34 46.75
C THR A 430 8.46 -2.67 46.70
N LEU A 431 8.44 -1.34 46.67
CA LEU A 431 9.30 -0.53 47.54
C LEU A 431 8.80 -0.71 48.98
N GLN A 432 9.48 -1.51 49.80
CA GLN A 432 9.62 -1.26 51.24
C GLN A 432 10.72 -2.15 51.86
N SER A 433 11.53 -1.47 52.68
CA SER A 433 12.72 -1.86 53.44
C SER A 433 14.02 -2.10 52.66
#